data_AF-A0A9C9Z637-F1
#
_entry.id   AF-A0A9C9Z637-F1
#
_cell.length_a   1.000
_cell.length_b   1.000
_cell.length_c   1.000
_cell.angle_alpha   90.00
_cell.angle_beta   90.00
_cell.angle_gamma   90.00
#
_symmetry.space_group_name_H-M   'P 1'
#
loop_
_entity.id
_entity.type
_entity.pdbx_description
1 polymer ?
#
loop_
_entity_poly.entity_id
_entity_poly.type
_entity_poly.pdbx_seq_one_letter_code
_entity_poly.pdbx_strand_id
1 'polypeptide(L)'
;MQQMAEILATMKDHPTKEQKKALEALANSSAVTDHVRNMAGVIKNMKGRVQTSDKPRLYSVFRAVSAAEAERELAKIINKFNGKADSTLLSRLNKLLPPKPKADEKTEGGEAGAKEEQKQQKK
;
A
#
# COMPACT_ATOMS: atom_id res chain seq x y z
N MET A 1 6.24 2.26 -2.75
CA MET A 1 4.88 2.56 -3.26
C MET A 1 3.79 1.94 -2.39
N GLN A 2 3.73 0.61 -2.23
CA GLN A 2 2.68 -0.09 -1.46
C GLN A 2 2.53 0.43 -0.02
N GLN A 3 3.64 0.60 0.69
CA GLN A 3 3.64 1.13 2.05
C GLN A 3 2.95 2.50 2.19
N MET A 4 3.07 3.40 1.21
CA MET A 4 2.36 4.71 1.24
C MET A 4 0.85 4.54 1.06
N ALA A 5 0.45 3.62 0.19
CA ALA A 5 -0.95 3.30 -0.04
C ALA A 5 -1.61 2.68 1.19
N GLU A 6 -0.92 1.79 1.90
CA GLU A 6 -1.39 1.22 3.17
C GLU A 6 -1.52 2.26 4.28
N ILE A 7 -0.56 3.18 4.37
CA ILE A 7 -0.62 4.31 5.31
C ILE A 7 -1.84 5.16 4.99
N LEU A 8 -2.06 5.56 3.74
CA LEU A 8 -3.26 6.34 3.35
C LEU A 8 -4.57 5.61 3.63
N ALA A 9 -4.61 4.28 3.46
CA ALA A 9 -5.80 3.48 3.71
C ALA A 9 -6.16 3.39 5.21
N THR A 10 -5.16 3.46 6.09
CA THR A 10 -5.33 3.37 7.56
C THR A 10 -5.31 4.73 8.25
N MET A 11 -4.85 5.77 7.56
CA MET A 11 -4.78 7.15 8.06
C MET A 11 -6.19 7.78 8.13
N LYS A 12 -6.51 8.38 9.28
CA LYS A 12 -7.80 9.02 9.53
C LYS A 12 -7.82 10.54 9.46
N ASP A 13 -6.69 11.18 9.76
CA ASP A 13 -6.59 12.64 9.75
C ASP A 13 -5.11 13.00 9.53
N HIS A 14 -4.25 12.53 10.43
CA HIS A 14 -2.80 12.67 10.31
C HIS A 14 -2.11 11.31 10.49
N PRO A 15 -0.89 11.13 9.95
CA PRO A 15 -0.15 9.90 10.14
C PRO A 15 0.30 9.74 11.60
N THR A 16 0.21 8.51 12.11
CA THR A 16 0.73 8.15 13.44
C THR A 16 2.24 8.31 13.51
N LYS A 17 2.83 8.26 14.71
CA LYS A 17 4.30 8.35 14.87
C LYS A 17 5.04 7.28 14.06
N GLU A 18 4.54 6.05 14.06
CA GLU A 18 5.11 4.94 13.31
C GLU A 18 5.00 5.15 11.80
N GLN A 19 3.82 5.59 11.34
CA GLN A 19 3.59 5.92 9.92
C GLN A 19 4.48 7.10 9.47
N LYS A 20 4.67 8.12 10.32
CA LYS A 20 5.60 9.22 10.04
C LYS A 20 7.04 8.74 9.90
N LYS A 21 7.50 7.84 10.77
CA LYS A 21 8.85 7.27 10.69
C LYS A 21 9.03 6.47 9.39
N ALA A 22 8.02 5.69 9.01
CA ALA A 22 7.97 5.00 7.73
C ALA A 22 8.02 5.95 6.53
N LEU A 23 7.21 7.01 6.54
CA LEU A 23 7.21 8.03 5.48
C LEU A 23 8.52 8.81 5.42
N GLU A 24 9.15 9.07 6.56
CA GLU A 24 10.45 9.72 6.63
C GLU A 24 11.57 8.84 6.07
N ALA A 25 11.55 7.54 6.39
CA ALA A 25 12.47 6.59 5.76
C ALA A 25 12.30 6.56 4.24
N LEU A 26 11.05 6.58 3.74
CA LEU A 26 10.79 6.65 2.30
C LEU A 26 11.22 7.98 1.68
N ALA A 27 10.99 9.11 2.36
CA ALA A 27 11.39 10.44 1.88
C ALA A 27 12.91 10.59 1.78
N ASN A 28 13.67 9.91 2.65
CA ASN A 28 15.13 9.94 2.68
C ASN A 28 15.79 8.76 1.95
N SER A 29 15.02 7.81 1.43
CA SER A 29 15.57 6.62 0.79
C SER A 29 16.07 6.92 -0.62
N SER A 30 17.32 6.54 -0.91
CA SER A 30 17.89 6.56 -2.26
C SER A 30 17.37 5.43 -3.14
N ALA A 31 16.78 4.39 -2.55
CA ALA A 31 16.28 3.20 -3.25
C ALA A 31 14.90 3.40 -3.91
N VAL A 32 14.30 4.58 -3.77
CA VAL A 32 13.00 4.92 -4.36
C VAL A 32 13.12 6.12 -5.30
N THR A 33 12.15 6.25 -6.20
CA THR A 33 12.08 7.38 -7.15
C THR A 33 11.89 8.71 -6.44
N ASP A 34 12.30 9.81 -7.06
CA ASP A 34 12.02 11.16 -6.58
C ASP A 34 10.52 11.41 -6.38
N HIS A 35 9.68 10.82 -7.22
CA HIS A 35 8.23 10.91 -7.11
C HIS A 35 7.74 10.30 -5.80
N VAL A 36 8.25 9.13 -5.43
CA VAL A 36 7.95 8.47 -4.15
C VAL A 36 8.45 9.30 -2.98
N ARG A 37 9.67 9.84 -3.04
CA ARG A 37 10.20 10.71 -1.97
C ARG A 37 9.31 11.95 -1.76
N ASN A 38 8.93 12.60 -2.86
CA ASN A 38 8.06 13.78 -2.83
C ASN A 38 6.70 13.45 -2.23
N MET A 39 6.04 12.39 -2.70
CA MET A 39 4.75 11.96 -2.15
C MET A 39 4.85 11.62 -0.66
N ALA A 40 5.89 10.89 -0.24
CA ALA A 40 6.10 10.54 1.16
C ALA A 40 6.26 11.79 2.05
N GLY A 41 7.02 12.79 1.57
CA GLY A 41 7.16 14.08 2.24
C GLY A 41 5.84 14.82 2.40
N VAL A 42 4.99 14.83 1.36
CA VAL A 42 3.65 15.42 1.42
C VAL A 42 2.79 14.71 2.47
N ILE A 43 2.68 13.37 2.41
CA ILE A 43 1.84 12.60 3.34
C ILE A 43 2.30 12.80 4.79
N LYS A 44 3.61 12.87 5.05
CA LYS A 44 4.18 13.09 6.40
C LYS A 44 3.65 14.38 7.05
N ASN A 45 3.41 15.41 6.25
CA ASN A 45 2.99 16.74 6.70
C ASN A 45 1.46 16.97 6.64
N MET A 46 0.69 15.96 6.22
CA MET A 46 -0.77 16.06 6.15
C MET A 46 -1.41 16.18 7.53
N LYS A 47 -2.41 17.07 7.61
CA LYS A 47 -3.30 17.28 8.77
C LYS A 47 -4.73 17.32 8.25
N GLY A 48 -5.30 16.13 8.04
CA GLY A 48 -6.54 15.89 7.34
C GLY A 48 -6.38 15.98 5.83
N ARG A 49 -5.73 17.03 5.32
CA ARG A 49 -5.61 17.30 3.88
C ARG A 49 -4.19 17.67 3.48
N VAL A 50 -3.95 17.65 2.17
CA VAL A 50 -2.72 18.17 1.56
C VAL A 50 -2.63 19.68 1.80
N GLN A 51 -1.50 20.14 2.35
CA GLN A 51 -1.28 21.56 2.57
C GLN A 51 -1.06 22.29 1.25
N THR A 52 -1.46 23.56 1.18
CA THR A 52 -1.32 24.37 -0.04
C THR A 52 0.14 24.48 -0.49
N SER A 53 1.09 24.54 0.45
CA SER A 53 2.54 24.53 0.19
C SER A 53 3.05 23.24 -0.45
N ASP A 54 2.37 22.12 -0.20
CA ASP A 54 2.75 20.79 -0.68
C ASP A 54 2.09 20.43 -2.02
N LYS A 55 1.01 21.12 -2.40
CA LYS A 55 0.32 20.91 -3.69
C LYS A 55 1.25 21.01 -4.90
N PRO A 56 2.18 21.98 -5.02
CA PRO A 56 3.09 22.05 -6.17
C PRO A 56 3.96 20.79 -6.32
N ARG A 57 4.43 20.22 -5.21
CA ARG A 57 5.23 18.99 -5.19
C ARG A 57 4.42 17.77 -5.61
N LEU A 58 3.12 17.77 -5.34
CA LEU A 58 2.22 16.72 -5.78
C LEU A 58 1.86 16.87 -7.27
N TYR A 59 1.66 18.11 -7.73
CA TYR A 59 1.41 18.40 -9.14
C TYR A 59 2.62 18.13 -10.03
N SER A 60 3.85 18.27 -9.53
CA SER A 60 5.04 17.88 -10.29
C SER A 60 5.04 16.37 -10.58
N VAL A 61 4.59 15.53 -9.65
CA VAL A 61 4.43 14.07 -9.90
C VAL A 61 3.31 13.82 -10.91
N PHE A 62 2.18 14.53 -10.80
CA PHE A 62 1.06 14.40 -11.74
C PHE A 62 1.48 14.68 -13.19
N ARG A 63 2.31 15.70 -13.39
CA ARG A 63 2.75 16.18 -14.70
C ARG A 63 4.05 15.52 -15.18
N ALA A 64 4.73 14.77 -14.34
CA ALA A 64 5.96 14.11 -14.70
C ALA A 64 5.68 12.99 -15.72
N VAL A 65 6.23 13.14 -16.93
CA VAL A 65 6.17 12.11 -17.97
C VAL A 65 6.90 10.85 -17.52
N SER A 66 7.97 11.01 -16.73
CA SER A 66 8.76 9.93 -16.15
C SER A 66 8.09 9.21 -14.97
N ALA A 67 6.97 9.72 -14.44
CA ALA A 67 6.26 9.05 -13.35
C ALA A 67 5.49 7.84 -13.89
N ALA A 68 5.56 6.73 -13.17
CA ALA A 68 4.74 5.57 -13.48
C ALA A 68 3.25 5.92 -13.36
N GLU A 69 2.39 5.21 -14.09
CA GLU A 69 0.94 5.44 -14.04
C GLU A 69 0.42 5.28 -12.60
N ALA A 70 0.92 4.27 -11.88
CA ALA A 70 0.60 4.05 -10.48
C ALA A 70 1.00 5.22 -9.57
N GLU A 71 2.14 5.87 -9.82
CA GLU A 71 2.60 7.03 -9.05
C GLU A 71 1.70 8.24 -9.30
N ARG A 72 1.29 8.45 -10.56
CA ARG A 72 0.36 9.52 -10.94
C ARG A 72 -1.03 9.30 -10.33
N GLU A 73 -1.53 8.07 -10.33
CA GLU A 73 -2.79 7.73 -9.66
C GLU A 73 -2.71 7.91 -8.14
N LEU A 74 -1.60 7.49 -7.51
CA LEU A 74 -1.40 7.71 -6.08
C LEU A 74 -1.37 9.20 -5.74
N ALA A 75 -0.68 10.02 -6.54
CA ALA A 75 -0.68 11.47 -6.37
C ALA A 75 -2.09 12.08 -6.48
N LYS A 76 -2.93 11.59 -7.41
CA LYS A 76 -4.34 12.01 -7.52
C LYS A 76 -5.14 11.66 -6.27
N ILE A 77 -4.92 10.47 -5.70
CA ILE A 77 -5.59 10.01 -4.47
C ILE A 77 -5.18 10.89 -3.29
N ILE A 78 -3.89 11.15 -3.12
CA ILE A 78 -3.36 12.04 -2.07
C ILE A 78 -3.99 13.43 -2.20
N ASN A 79 -4.08 13.99 -3.41
CA ASN A 79 -4.65 15.32 -3.62
C ASN A 79 -6.13 15.42 -3.23
N LYS A 80 -6.87 14.32 -3.36
CA LYS A 80 -8.30 14.23 -3.03
C LYS A 80 -8.57 13.81 -1.59
N PHE A 81 -7.53 13.45 -0.84
CA PHE A 81 -7.67 12.99 0.53
C PHE A 81 -8.08 14.15 1.45
N ASN A 82 -9.19 13.98 2.16
CA ASN A 82 -9.79 15.00 3.03
C ASN A 82 -10.25 14.39 4.36
N GLY A 83 -9.28 14.17 5.24
CA GLY A 83 -9.45 13.51 6.53
C GLY A 83 -9.36 12.01 6.37
N LYS A 84 -10.38 11.41 5.77
CA LYS A 84 -10.51 9.96 5.67
C LYS A 84 -10.42 9.50 4.22
N ALA A 85 -9.83 8.33 3.99
CA ALA A 85 -9.97 7.65 2.71
C ALA A 85 -11.42 7.20 2.53
N ASP A 86 -12.16 7.88 1.64
CA ASP A 86 -13.49 7.45 1.22
C ASP A 86 -13.44 6.06 0.56
N SER A 87 -14.57 5.34 0.57
CA SER A 87 -14.69 4.01 -0.05
C SER A 87 -14.20 4.00 -1.50
N THR A 88 -14.43 5.07 -2.26
CA THR A 88 -13.93 5.23 -3.63
C THR A 88 -12.41 5.36 -3.70
N LEU A 89 -11.79 6.11 -2.78
CA LEU A 89 -10.33 6.25 -2.70
C LEU A 89 -9.70 4.92 -2.27
N LEU A 90 -10.30 4.21 -1.33
CA LEU A 90 -9.89 2.88 -0.90
C LEU A 90 -9.97 1.85 -2.03
N SER A 91 -11.04 1.85 -2.82
CA SER A 91 -11.14 0.98 -4.00
C SER A 91 -10.05 1.28 -5.03
N ARG A 92 -9.70 2.55 -5.24
CA ARG A 92 -8.61 2.94 -6.14
C ARG A 92 -7.25 2.55 -5.58
N LEU A 93 -7.01 2.74 -4.29
CA LEU A 93 -5.81 2.28 -3.58
C LEU A 93 -5.65 0.77 -3.69
N ASN A 94 -6.73 0.00 -3.48
CA ASN A 94 -6.71 -1.46 -3.60
C ASN A 94 -6.45 -1.96 -5.02
N LYS A 95 -6.74 -1.17 -6.06
CA LYS A 95 -6.35 -1.48 -7.44
C LYS A 95 -4.86 -1.23 -7.71
N LEU A 96 -4.23 -0.35 -6.94
CA LEU A 96 -2.81 -0.01 -7.04
C LEU A 96 -1.93 -0.93 -6.18
N LEU A 97 -2.52 -1.56 -5.16
CA LEU A 97 -1.89 -2.61 -4.38
C LEU A 97 -2.07 -3.94 -5.11
N PRO A 98 -1.05 -4.82 -5.17
CA PRO A 98 -1.30 -6.20 -5.57
C PRO A 98 -2.37 -6.80 -4.64
N PRO A 99 -3.19 -7.75 -5.12
CA PRO A 99 -4.13 -8.43 -4.23
C PRO A 99 -3.32 -8.96 -3.05
N LYS A 100 -3.66 -8.52 -1.83
CA LYS A 100 -3.18 -9.19 -0.64
C LYS A 100 -3.49 -10.67 -0.85
N PRO A 101 -2.53 -11.60 -0.69
CA PRO A 101 -2.90 -13.00 -0.65
C PRO A 101 -4.05 -13.08 0.34
N LYS A 102 -5.20 -13.58 -0.12
CA LYS A 102 -6.31 -13.88 0.78
C LYS A 102 -5.66 -14.70 1.88
N ALA A 103 -5.67 -14.21 3.11
CA ALA A 103 -5.37 -15.07 4.23
C ALA A 103 -6.30 -16.27 4.03
N ASP A 104 -5.71 -17.45 3.76
CA ASP A 104 -6.39 -18.70 3.51
C ASP A 104 -7.44 -18.92 4.60
N GLU A 105 -8.69 -18.57 4.29
CA GLU A 105 -9.84 -19.11 4.99
C GLU A 105 -10.36 -20.27 4.16
N LYS A 106 -10.19 -21.47 4.74
CA LYS A 106 -10.85 -22.78 4.53
C LYS A 106 -10.26 -23.76 3.51
N THR A 107 -9.73 -24.85 4.07
CA THR A 107 -10.25 -26.20 3.79
C THR A 107 -10.35 -27.02 5.09
N GLU A 108 -11.55 -27.10 5.67
CA GLU A 108 -12.03 -28.29 6.39
C GLU A 108 -12.47 -29.36 5.37
N GLY A 109 -12.28 -30.64 5.70
CA GLY A 109 -12.71 -31.84 4.95
C GLY A 109 -11.49 -32.65 4.47
N GLY A 110 -11.16 -33.81 5.06
CA GLY A 110 -11.82 -35.10 4.81
C GLY A 110 -11.33 -35.66 3.47
N GLU A 111 -10.82 -36.88 3.27
CA GLU A 111 -10.98 -38.17 3.93
C GLU A 111 -10.03 -39.16 3.20
N ALA A 112 -9.82 -40.33 3.79
CA ALA A 112 -9.50 -41.61 3.14
C ALA A 112 -8.09 -41.88 2.56
N GLY A 113 -7.40 -42.81 3.25
CA GLY A 113 -7.14 -44.12 2.63
C GLY A 113 -5.73 -44.38 2.10
N ALA A 114 -4.87 -44.96 2.94
CA ALA A 114 -3.82 -45.86 2.50
C ALA A 114 -3.69 -47.01 3.50
N LYS A 115 -4.66 -47.94 3.45
CA LYS A 115 -4.42 -49.35 3.75
C LYS A 115 -3.92 -49.98 2.46
N GLU A 116 -2.84 -50.77 2.55
CA GLU A 116 -2.62 -52.12 1.97
C GLU A 116 -1.09 -52.36 2.00
N GLU A 117 -0.55 -53.06 2.99
CA GLU A 117 -0.49 -54.53 3.13
C GLU A 117 0.40 -55.22 2.09
N GLN A 118 1.56 -55.73 2.56
CA GLN A 118 2.22 -56.99 2.15
C GLN A 118 3.50 -57.10 3.02
N LYS A 119 3.52 -57.84 4.14
CA LYS A 119 3.50 -59.30 4.32
C LYS A 119 4.67 -60.00 3.60
N GLN A 120 5.40 -60.79 4.42
CA GLN A 120 6.33 -61.88 4.11
C GLN A 120 7.81 -61.44 3.99
N GLN A 121 8.80 -62.11 4.60
CA GLN A 121 8.91 -63.54 4.83
C GLN A 121 10.03 -63.88 5.86
N LYS A 122 9.74 -64.86 6.72
CA LYS A 122 10.60 -65.98 7.18
C LYS A 122 12.13 -65.80 7.09
N LYS A 123 12.82 -65.96 8.22
CA LYS A 123 13.36 -67.24 8.70
C LYS A 123 13.93 -67.11 10.11
#